data_AF-A0A1Q6DJS7-F1
#
_entry.id   AF-A0A1Q6DJS7-F1
#
_cell.length_a   1.000
_cell.length_b   1.000
_cell.length_c   1.000
_cell.angle_alpha   90.00
_cell.angle_beta   90.00
_cell.angle_gamma   90.00
#
_symmetry.space_group_name_H-M   'P 1'
#
loop_
_entity.id
_entity.type
_entity.pdbx_description
1 polymer ?
#
loop_
_entity_poly.entity_id
_entity_poly.type
_entity_poly.pdbx_seq_one_letter_code
_entity_poly.pdbx_strand_id
1 'polypeptide(L)'
;MITSLIQFFRDRLKTTILACLVLIGLIALWGSFMVDTSHAHTDMEKLPFFWTFFGLLGGAVLILLSRFIGSLGIMTREDYYDE
;
A
#
# COMPACT_ATOMS: atom_id res chain seq x y z
N MET A 1 14.07 -18.42 -7.99
CA MET A 1 12.77 -18.48 -7.25
C MET A 1 12.14 -17.10 -7.09
N ILE A 2 12.84 -16.09 -6.55
CA ILE A 2 12.32 -14.70 -6.46
C ILE A 2 12.04 -14.10 -7.85
N THR A 3 12.92 -14.33 -8.82
CA THR A 3 12.77 -13.88 -10.21
C THR A 3 11.50 -14.43 -10.89
N SER A 4 11.19 -15.71 -10.69
CA SER A 4 9.97 -16.35 -11.21
C SER A 4 8.70 -15.75 -10.60
N LEU A 5 8.73 -15.37 -9.33
CA LEU A 5 7.60 -14.72 -8.65
C LEU A 5 7.38 -13.30 -9.19
N ILE A 6 8.45 -12.54 -9.41
CA ILE A 6 8.39 -11.20 -10.02
C ILE A 6 7.84 -11.28 -11.44
N GLN A 7 8.29 -12.26 -12.24
CA GLN A 7 7.76 -12.50 -13.58
C GLN A 7 6.27 -12.85 -13.55
N PHE A 8 5.84 -13.73 -12.64
CA PHE A 8 4.42 -14.07 -12.48
C PHE A 8 3.53 -12.84 -12.24
N PHE A 9 3.94 -11.93 -11.34
CA PHE A 9 3.21 -10.69 -11.10
C PHE A 9 3.30 -9.70 -12.27
N ARG A 10 4.43 -9.67 -12.99
CA ARG A 10 4.63 -8.81 -14.16
C ARG A 10 3.79 -9.26 -15.35
N ASP A 11 3.70 -10.56 -15.61
CA ASP A 11 2.92 -11.14 -16.71
C ASP A 11 1.41 -10.98 -16.49
N ARG A 12 0.99 -10.86 -15.23
CA ARG A 12 -0.41 -10.71 -14.82
C ARG A 12 -0.70 -9.37 -14.16
N LEU A 13 0.12 -8.35 -14.46
CA LEU A 13 0.12 -7.07 -13.74
C LEU A 13 -1.27 -6.41 -13.69
N LYS A 14 -2.04 -6.47 -14.79
CA LYS A 14 -3.43 -5.97 -14.82
C LYS A 14 -4.32 -6.70 -13.81
N THR A 15 -4.25 -8.02 -13.77
CA THR A 15 -5.02 -8.87 -12.85
C THR A 15 -4.58 -8.66 -11.41
N THR A 16 -3.27 -8.53 -11.17
CA THR A 16 -2.73 -8.25 -9.85
C THR A 16 -3.20 -6.89 -9.33
N ILE A 17 -3.12 -5.84 -10.14
CA ILE A 17 -3.62 -4.51 -9.77
C ILE A 17 -5.12 -4.59 -9.45
N LEU A 18 -5.90 -5.25 -10.30
CA LEU A 18 -7.34 -5.40 -10.08
C LEU A 18 -7.61 -6.15 -8.78
N ALA A 19 -6.90 -7.25 -8.50
CA ALA A 19 -7.04 -8.01 -7.26
C ALA A 19 -6.70 -7.17 -6.02
N CYS A 20 -5.63 -6.36 -6.07
CA CYS A 20 -5.27 -5.45 -5.00
C CYS A 20 -6.34 -4.36 -4.79
N LEU A 21 -6.87 -3.78 -5.88
CA LEU A 21 -7.95 -2.79 -5.80
C LEU A 21 -9.23 -3.38 -5.22
N VAL A 22 -9.59 -4.60 -5.62
CA VAL A 22 -10.74 -5.34 -5.06
C VAL A 22 -10.52 -5.59 -3.57
N LEU A 23 -9.33 -6.04 -3.17
CA LEU A 23 -9.00 -6.28 -1.77
C LEU A 23 -9.08 -5.00 -0.94
N ILE A 24 -8.52 -3.89 -1.43
CA ILE A 24 -8.62 -2.58 -0.79
C ILE A 24 -10.09 -2.18 -0.66
N GLY A 25 -10.89 -2.32 -1.72
CA GLY A 25 -12.33 -2.04 -1.70
C GLY A 25 -13.08 -2.88 -0.67
N LEU A 26 -12.78 -4.18 -0.56
CA LEU A 26 -13.38 -5.06 0.45
C LEU A 26 -13.03 -4.62 1.87
N ILE A 27 -11.76 -4.29 2.14
CA ILE A 27 -11.32 -3.76 3.44
C ILE A 27 -12.03 -2.44 3.74
N ALA A 28 -12.17 -1.57 2.74
CA ALA A 28 -12.83 -0.28 2.86
C ALA A 28 -14.32 -0.44 3.23
N LEU A 29 -15.02 -1.32 2.53
CA LEU A 29 -16.42 -1.64 2.79
C LEU A 29 -16.58 -2.29 4.17
N TRP A 30 -15.76 -3.29 4.48
CA TRP A 30 -15.78 -3.95 5.79
C TRP A 30 -15.56 -2.95 6.93
N GLY A 31 -14.52 -2.13 6.84
CA GLY A 31 -14.19 -1.12 7.84
C GLY A 31 -15.24 -0.01 7.97
N SER A 32 -16.02 0.27 6.93
CA SER A 32 -17.05 1.32 6.98
C SER A 32 -18.41 0.82 7.44
N PHE A 33 -18.74 -0.45 7.20
CA PHE A 33 -20.06 -1.02 7.51
C PHE A 33 -20.08 -1.91 8.75
N MET A 34 -18.95 -2.55 9.11
CA MET A 34 -18.89 -3.46 10.27
C MET A 34 -18.25 -2.84 11.52
N VAL A 35 -17.56 -1.71 11.39
CA VAL A 35 -16.94 -1.03 12.53
C VAL A 35 -17.85 0.09 13.02
N ASP A 36 -18.25 0.00 14.28
CA ASP A 36 -19.05 1.04 14.93
C ASP A 36 -18.16 2.25 15.27
N THR A 37 -18.36 3.36 14.54
CA THR A 37 -17.63 4.63 14.73
C THR A 37 -18.33 5.57 15.70
N SER A 38 -19.22 5.08 16.57
CA SER A 38 -19.98 5.89 17.54
C SER A 38 -19.11 6.63 18.58
N HIS A 39 -17.88 6.15 18.82
CA HIS A 39 -16.94 6.72 19.80
C HIS A 39 -15.77 7.49 19.16
N ALA A 40 -15.89 7.87 17.88
CA ALA A 40 -14.89 8.68 17.20
C ALA A 40 -14.71 10.06 17.91
N HIS A 41 -13.55 10.28 18.51
CA HIS A 41 -13.20 11.52 19.21
C HIS A 41 -12.91 12.69 18.25
N THR A 42 -12.76 12.41 16.95
CA THR A 42 -12.50 13.40 15.89
C THR A 42 -13.53 13.25 14.77
N ASP A 43 -14.15 14.35 14.33
CA ASP A 43 -15.22 14.30 13.31
C ASP A 43 -14.78 13.70 11.96
N MET A 44 -13.48 13.71 11.65
CA MET A 44 -12.92 13.05 10.47
C MET A 44 -12.97 11.52 10.53
N GLU A 45 -12.94 10.91 11.72
CA GLU A 45 -12.98 9.44 11.88
C GLU A 45 -14.38 8.86 11.65
N LYS A 46 -15.41 9.71 11.55
CA LYS A 46 -16.78 9.33 11.18
C LYS A 46 -16.97 9.20 9.68
N LEU A 47 -16.00 9.64 8.87
CA LEU A 47 -16.09 9.52 7.43
C LEU A 47 -15.92 8.05 7.01
N PRO A 48 -16.83 7.51 6.18
CA PRO A 48 -16.65 6.18 5.64
C PRO A 48 -15.34 6.14 4.85
N PHE A 49 -14.65 5.00 4.91
CA PHE A 49 -13.37 4.74 4.24
C PHE A 49 -12.15 5.53 4.76
N PHE A 50 -12.30 6.38 5.79
CA PHE A 50 -11.21 7.21 6.32
C PHE A 50 -9.95 6.38 6.65
N TRP A 51 -10.12 5.30 7.41
CA TRP A 51 -9.01 4.44 7.83
C TRP A 51 -8.30 3.75 6.66
N THR A 52 -9.03 3.38 5.61
CA THR A 52 -8.44 2.78 4.41
C THR A 52 -7.62 3.80 3.64
N PHE A 53 -8.13 5.02 3.47
CA PHE A 53 -7.37 6.11 2.85
C PHE A 53 -6.15 6.50 3.65
N PHE A 54 -6.30 6.59 4.98
CA PHE A 54 -5.20 6.93 5.88
C PHE A 54 -4.09 5.86 5.81
N GLY A 55 -4.44 4.58 5.87
CA GLY A 55 -3.45 3.50 5.73
C GLY A 55 -2.76 3.49 4.37
N LEU A 56 -3.50 3.71 3.29
CA LEU A 56 -2.95 3.75 1.93
C LEU A 56 -2.01 4.93 1.72
N LEU A 57 -2.43 6.13 2.13
CA LEU A 57 -1.60 7.33 2.07
C LEU A 57 -0.39 7.22 2.99
N GLY A 58 -0.56 6.74 4.21
CA GLY A 58 0.53 6.51 5.16
C GLY A 58 1.57 5.55 4.59
N GLY A 59 1.14 4.42 4.01
CA GLY A 59 2.03 3.48 3.33
C GLY A 59 2.78 4.11 2.15
N ALA A 60 2.08 4.87 1.29
CA ALA A 60 2.70 5.57 0.17
C ALA A 60 3.74 6.61 0.64
N VAL A 61 3.39 7.39 1.67
CA VAL A 61 4.30 8.38 2.28
C VAL A 61 5.53 7.68 2.86
N LEU A 62 5.36 6.56 3.58
CA LEU A 62 6.47 5.78 4.11
C LEU A 62 7.38 5.29 2.98
N ILE A 63 6.84 4.72 1.91
CA ILE A 63 7.63 4.25 0.76
C ILE A 63 8.41 5.43 0.14
N LEU A 64 7.76 6.57 -0.09
CA LEU A 64 8.39 7.74 -0.68
C LEU A 64 9.49 8.31 0.22
N LEU A 65 9.22 8.39 1.52
CA LEU A 65 10.17 8.89 2.51
C LEU A 65 11.37 7.94 2.64
N SER A 66 11.13 6.63 2.72
CA SER A 66 12.18 5.62 2.75
C SER A 66 13.04 5.67 1.50
N ARG A 67 12.43 5.87 0.32
CA ARG A 67 13.17 6.05 -0.93
C ARG A 67 13.99 7.33 -0.92
N PHE A 68 13.42 8.44 -0.45
CA PHE A 68 14.11 9.72 -0.37
C PHE A 68 15.34 9.64 0.57
N ILE A 69 15.16 9.08 1.77
CA ILE A 69 16.25 8.86 2.73
C ILE A 69 17.28 7.87 2.16
N GLY A 70 16.83 6.80 1.51
CA GLY A 70 17.72 5.86 0.83
C GLY A 70 18.60 6.53 -0.22
N SER A 71 18.03 7.44 -1.02
CA SER A 71 18.74 8.20 -2.06
C SER A 71 19.78 9.19 -1.53
N LEU A 72 19.72 9.55 -0.24
CA LEU A 72 20.70 10.44 0.42
C LEU A 72 22.02 9.73 0.81
N GLY A 73 22.21 8.47 0.41
CA GLY A 73 23.50 7.78 0.51
C GLY A 73 23.50 6.43 1.20
N ILE A 74 22.33 5.87 1.54
CA ILE A 74 22.21 4.51 2.12
C ILE A 74 22.01 3.45 1.01
N MET A 75 21.52 3.84 -0.16
CA MET A 75 21.35 2.92 -1.29
C MET A 75 22.69 2.60 -1.96
N THR A 76 23.07 1.32 -1.89
CA THR A 76 24.07 0.71 -2.78
C THR A 76 23.57 0.79 -4.23
N ARG A 77 24.49 1.02 -5.18
CA ARG A 77 24.20 1.06 -6.62
C ARG A 77 23.42 -0.18 -7.06
N GLU A 78 22.38 0.00 -7.88
CA GLU A 78 21.50 -1.10 -8.35
C GLU A 78 22.29 -2.17 -9.13
N ASP A 79 23.41 -1.78 -9.70
CA ASP A 79 24.37 -2.54 -10.48
C ASP A 79 25.37 -3.35 -9.62
N TYR A 80 25.14 -3.49 -8.30
CA TYR A 80 25.95 -4.34 -7.41
C TYR A 80 25.81 -5.85 -7.68
N TYR A 81 24.74 -6.28 -8.35
CA TYR A 81 24.45 -7.68 -8.64
C TYR A 81 24.68 -8.08 -10.10
N ASP A 82 25.31 -7.22 -10.91
CA ASP A 82 25.62 -7.49 -12.32
C ASP A 82 26.97 -8.24 -12.51
N GLU A 83 27.48 -8.91 -11.47
CA GLU A 83 28.58 -9.90 -11.53
C GLU A 83 28.07 -11.34 -11.39
#